data_AF-A0A7T4QR99-F1
#
_entry.id   AF-A0A7T4QR99-F1
#
_cell.length_a   1.000
_cell.length_b   1.000
_cell.length_c   1.000
_cell.angle_alpha   90.00
_cell.angle_beta   90.00
_cell.angle_gamma   90.00
#
_symmetry.space_group_name_H-M   'P 1'
#
loop_
_entity.id
_entity.type
_entity.pdbx_description
1 polymer ?
#
loop_
_entity_poly.entity_id
_entity_poly.type
_entity_poly.pdbx_seq_one_letter_code
_entity_poly.pdbx_strand_id
1 'polypeptide(L)' 'MAKSIKLTQRVKKGDEVVERPIFFIAENIVHFVQNEYQGRSLTTIFCIVSSTHGTTSFDVIETAEEVDRLINL' A
#
# COMPACT_ATOMS: atom_id res chain seq x y z
N MET A 1 -6.51 19.15 6.46
CA MET A 1 -5.26 18.90 5.70
C MET A 1 -5.27 17.42 5.35
N ALA A 2 -4.98 17.08 4.09
CA ALA A 2 -4.95 15.68 3.67
C ALA A 2 -3.81 14.95 4.41
N LYS A 3 -4.12 13.83 5.06
CA LYS A 3 -3.16 13.05 5.84
C LYS A 3 -2.30 12.20 4.91
N SER A 4 -0.98 12.33 5.02
CA SER A 4 -0.02 11.49 4.30
C SER A 4 0.45 10.35 5.18
N ILE A 5 0.42 9.12 4.66
CA ILE A 5 0.97 7.93 5.31
C ILE A 5 2.14 7.40 4.50
N LYS A 6 3.15 6.88 5.19
CA LYS A 6 4.32 6.24 4.58
C LYS A 6 4.21 4.74 4.80
N LEU A 7 4.28 3.98 3.72
CA LEU A 7 4.31 2.51 3.71
C LEU A 7 5.54 2.03 2.95
N THR A 8 5.82 0.73 3.01
CA THR A 8 6.97 0.13 2.34
C THR A 8 6.47 -0.77 1.21
N GLN A 9 6.52 -0.24 -0.02
CA GLN A 9 6.14 -1.00 -1.21
C GLN A 9 7.18 -2.08 -1.49
N ARG A 10 6.70 -3.30 -1.74
CA ARG A 10 7.53 -4.38 -2.26
C ARG A 10 7.26 -4.58 -3.76
N VAL A 11 8.30 -4.51 -4.57
CA VAL A 11 8.22 -4.67 -6.03
C VAL A 11 9.14 -5.79 -6.47
N LYS A 12 8.59 -6.77 -7.20
CA LYS A 12 9.39 -7.79 -7.89
C LYS A 12 9.80 -7.25 -9.27
N LYS A 13 11.11 -7.16 -9.52
CA LYS A 13 11.69 -6.77 -10.81
C LYS A 13 12.55 -7.91 -11.33
N GLY A 14 11.96 -8.76 -12.18
CA GLY A 14 12.62 -10.00 -12.60
C GLY A 14 12.84 -10.93 -11.40
N ASP A 15 14.10 -11.27 -11.14
CA ASP A 15 14.51 -12.09 -10.00
C ASP A 15 14.80 -11.30 -8.72
N GLU A 16 14.85 -9.97 -8.81
CA GLU A 16 15.12 -9.10 -7.66
C GLU A 16 13.83 -8.65 -6.97
N VAL A 17 13.89 -8.59 -5.64
CA VAL A 17 12.85 -8.00 -4.79
C VAL A 17 13.40 -6.69 -4.24
N VAL A 18 12.73 -5.58 -4.58
CA VAL A 18 13.08 -4.25 -4.10
C VAL A 18 12.01 -3.77 -3.14
N GLU A 19 12.43 -3.34 -1.96
CA GLU A 19 11.59 -2.69 -0.97
C GLU A 19 11.90 -1.19 -0.98
N ARG A 20 10.88 -0.35 -1.13
CA ARG A 20 11.04 1.11 -1.21
C ARG A 20 9.91 1.84 -0.50
N PRO A 21 10.17 3.01 0.09
CA PRO A 21 9.11 3.82 0.68
C PRO A 21 8.15 4.31 -0.40
N ILE A 22 6.86 4.29 -0.08
CA ILE A 22 5.79 4.89 -0.87
C ILE A 22 4.91 5.73 0.05
N PHE A 23 4.37 6.82 -0.47
CA PHE A 23 3.53 7.74 0.28
C PHE A 23 2.13 7.76 -0.32
N PHE A 24 1.12 7.63 0.54
CA PHE A 24 -0.28 7.71 0.16
C PHE A 24 -0.95 8.86 0.88
N ILE A 25 -1.88 9.52 0.21
CA ILE A 25 -2.89 10.31 0.90
C ILE A 25 -3.94 9.34 1.44
N ALA A 26 -4.18 9.36 2.75
CA ALA A 26 -5.08 8.40 3.41
C ALA A 26 -6.47 8.38 2.79
N GLU A 27 -7.01 9.56 2.45
CA GLU A 27 -8.32 9.74 1.79
C GLU A 27 -8.40 9.08 0.41
N ASN A 28 -7.26 8.82 -0.25
CA ASN A 28 -7.23 8.16 -1.54
C ASN A 28 -7.22 6.63 -1.42
N ILE A 29 -7.01 6.07 -0.24
CA ILE A 29 -7.05 4.62 -0.01
C ILE A 29 -8.51 4.21 0.14
N VAL A 30 -9.01 3.43 -0.82
CA VAL A 30 -10.41 3.01 -0.85
C VAL A 30 -10.62 1.63 -0.27
N HIS A 31 -9.60 0.78 -0.34
CA HIS A 31 -9.66 -0.59 0.16
C HIS A 31 -8.25 -1.11 0.41
N PHE A 32 -8.11 -2.02 1.35
CA PHE A 32 -6.88 -2.78 1.56
C PHE A 32 -7.22 -4.17 2.09
N VAL A 33 -6.37 -5.14 1.77
CA VAL A 33 -6.55 -6.54 2.15
C VAL A 33 -5.20 -7.19 2.40
N GLN A 34 -5.11 -8.00 3.45
CA GLN A 34 -3.93 -8.80 3.75
C GLN A 34 -3.98 -10.11 2.96
N ASN A 35 -2.88 -10.43 2.28
CA ASN A 35 -2.72 -11.61 1.45
C ASN A 35 -1.43 -12.33 1.81
N GLU A 36 -1.40 -13.65 1.61
CA GLU A 36 -0.17 -14.41 1.60
C GLU A 36 0.37 -14.51 0.18
N TYR A 37 1.59 -13.99 -0.04
CA TYR A 37 2.26 -14.06 -1.32
C TYR A 37 3.67 -14.63 -1.15
N GLN A 38 3.92 -15.79 -1.78
CA GLN A 38 5.20 -16.52 -1.74
C GLN A 38 5.72 -16.75 -0.30
N GLY A 39 4.82 -17.14 0.62
CA GLY A 39 5.16 -17.43 2.01
C GLY A 39 5.43 -16.20 2.89
N ARG A 40 5.05 -15.00 2.43
CA ARG A 40 5.08 -13.77 3.24
C ARG A 40 3.70 -13.12 3.23
N SER A 41 3.31 -12.58 4.38
CA SER A 41 2.12 -11.75 4.50
C SER A 41 2.43 -10.35 3.93
N LEU A 42 1.61 -9.88 3.01
CA LEU A 42 1.66 -8.54 2.41
C LEU A 42 0.26 -7.94 2.44
N THR A 43 0.16 -6.62 2.51
CA THR A 43 -1.11 -5.92 2.37
C THR A 43 -1.19 -5.27 1.00
N THR A 44 -2.22 -5.58 0.23
CA THR A 44 -2.50 -4.94 -1.05
C THR A 44 -3.37 -3.71 -0.79
N ILE A 45 -2.83 -2.52 -1.07
CA ILE A 45 -3.51 -1.22 -0.96
C ILE A 45 -4.12 -0.87 -2.29
N PHE A 46 -5.42 -0.57 -2.33
CA PHE A 46 -6.11 -0.01 -3.49
C PHE A 46 -6.34 1.48 -3.25
N CYS A 47 -5.83 2.30 -4.17
CA CYS A 47 -6.00 3.75 -4.09
C CYS A 47 -6.43 4.38 -5.41
N ILE A 48 -7.19 5.47 -5.30
CA ILE A 48 -7.54 6.32 -6.43
C ILE A 48 -6.40 7.28 -6.69
N VAL A 49 -5.86 7.24 -7.91
CA VAL A 49 -4.86 8.21 -8.36
C VAL A 49 -5.60 9.40 -8.98
N SER A 50 -5.57 10.53 -8.28
CA SER A 50 -6.34 11.73 -8.66
C SER A 50 -5.99 12.28 -10.05
N SER A 51 -4.76 12.07 -10.55
CA SER A 51 -4.34 12.55 -11.86
C SER A 51 -4.91 11.74 -13.04
N THR A 52 -5.31 10.49 -12.82
CA THR A 52 -5.79 9.59 -13.88
C THR A 52 -7.21 9.10 -13.66
N HIS A 53 -7.81 9.41 -12.51
CA HIS A 53 -9.06 8.79 -12.02
C HIS A 53 -9.02 7.26 -12.07
N GLY A 54 -7.81 6.68 -12.13
CA GLY A 54 -7.59 5.25 -12.19
C GLY A 54 -7.49 4.67 -10.79
N THR A 55 -7.89 3.41 -10.67
CA THR A 55 -7.60 2.61 -9.47
C THR A 55 -6.26 1.92 -9.67
N THR A 56 -5.36 2.06 -8.71
CA THR A 56 -4.05 1.39 -8.72
C THR A 56 -3.89 0.60 -7.43
N SER A 57 -3.25 -0.56 -7.51
CA SER A 57 -2.94 -1.40 -6.37
C SER A 57 -1.43 -1.44 -6.08
N PHE A 58 -1.08 -1.50 -4.80
CA PHE A 58 0.29 -1.56 -4.32
C PHE A 58 0.42 -2.60 -3.21
N ASP A 59 1.36 -3.54 -3.35
CA ASP A 59 1.69 -4.45 -2.26
C ASP A 59 2.69 -3.81 -1.32
N VAL A 60 2.33 -3.76 -0.04
CA VAL A 60 3.15 -3.23 1.05
C VAL A 60 3.44 -4.30 2.08
N ILE A 61 4.52 -4.14 2.85
CA ILE A 61 4.93 -5.14 3.85
C ILE A 61 4.17 -4.98 5.18
N GLU A 62 3.61 -3.81 5.43
CA GLU A 62 2.82 -3.52 6.63
C GLU A 62 1.58 -4.41 6.66
N THR A 63 1.18 -4.80 7.87
CA THR A 63 -0.04 -5.57 8.12
C THR A 63 -1.29 -4.72 7.90
N ALA A 64 -2.45 -5.36 7.71
CA ALA A 64 -3.71 -4.64 7.54
C ALA A 64 -4.04 -3.80 8.79
N GLU A 65 -3.69 -4.29 9.98
CA GLU A 65 -3.88 -3.58 11.25
C GLU A 65 -3.00 -2.33 11.36
N GLU A 66 -1.76 -2.40 10.87
CA GLU A 66 -0.86 -1.25 10.81
C GLU A 66 -1.35 -0.20 9.81
N VAL A 67 -1.80 -0.64 8.63
CA VAL A 67 -2.39 0.23 7.61
C VAL A 67 -3.63 0.94 8.16
N ASP A 68 -4.55 0.21 8.80
CA ASP A 68 -5.75 0.78 9.41
C ASP A 68 -5.41 1.82 10.49
N ARG A 69 -4.48 1.48 11.39
CA ARG A 69 -3.99 2.43 12.41
C ARG A 69 -3.39 3.68 11.77
N LEU A 70 -2.55 3.52 10.76
CA LEU A 70 -1.93 4.64 10.06
C LEU A 70 -2.94 5.49 9.31
N ILE A 71 -4.06 4.95 8.85
CA ILE A 71 -5.15 5.72 8.24
C ILE A 71 -5.92 6.50 9.32
N ASN A 72 -6.22 5.86 10.46
CA ASN A 72 -7.13 6.39 11.49
C ASN A 72 -6.48 7.26 12.59
N LEU A 73 -5.14 7.29 12.71
CA LEU A 73 -4.41 8.15 13.66
C LEU A 73 -4.58 9.67 13.48
#